data_AF-A0A5N8VAF0-F1
#
_entry.id   AF-A0A5N8VAF0-F1
#
_cell.length_a   1.000
_cell.length_b   1.000
_cell.length_c   1.000
_cell.angle_alpha   90.00
_cell.angle_beta   90.00
_cell.angle_gamma   90.00
#
_symmetry.space_group_name_H-M   'P 1'
#
loop_
_entity.id
_entity.type
_entity.pdbx_description
1 polymer ?
#
loop_
_entity_poly.entity_id
_entity_poly.type
_entity_poly.pdbx_seq_one_letter_code
_entity_poly.pdbx_strand_id
1 'polypeptide(L)'
;MGHETADAPRTLELTLSDPAQLWGLRDWLRAQDGISVRVRPAAPAPGELGTADVLAVLAGSSVLAAAVKTLPDFLRSRRSNLRMQITVEGKQVEIEWENADRALEIVERLLRDTP
;
A
#
# COMPACT_ATOMS: atom_id res chain seq x y z
N MET A 1 15.70 7.19 -29.70
CA MET A 1 15.93 7.83 -28.39
C MET A 1 14.88 7.24 -27.44
N GLY A 2 15.11 6.01 -26.98
CA GLY A 2 14.17 5.30 -26.12
C GLY A 2 14.56 5.54 -24.68
N HIS A 3 13.83 6.42 -23.98
CA HIS A 3 13.77 6.33 -22.54
C HIS A 3 12.84 5.17 -22.22
N GLU A 4 13.35 3.95 -22.37
CA GLU A 4 12.85 2.84 -21.58
C GLU A 4 13.40 3.09 -20.18
N THR A 5 12.78 4.02 -19.44
CA THR A 5 12.87 4.00 -17.99
C THR A 5 12.28 2.67 -17.60
N ALA A 6 13.13 1.64 -17.49
CA ALA A 6 12.79 0.39 -16.87
C ALA A 6 12.36 0.77 -15.46
N ASP A 7 11.04 0.93 -15.29
CA ASP A 7 10.42 1.19 -14.01
C ASP A 7 10.76 -0.05 -13.16
N ALA A 8 11.79 0.09 -12.33
CA ALA A 8 12.29 -1.00 -11.51
C ALA A 8 11.17 -1.38 -10.54
N PRO A 9 10.77 -2.66 -10.48
CA PRO A 9 9.66 -3.07 -9.65
C PRO A 9 9.95 -2.71 -8.19
N ARG A 10 9.10 -1.84 -7.62
CA ARG A 10 9.18 -1.45 -6.22
C ARG A 10 8.26 -2.33 -5.39
N THR A 11 8.63 -2.51 -4.13
CA THR A 11 7.81 -3.25 -3.16
C THR A 11 7.18 -2.27 -2.19
N LEU A 12 5.86 -2.37 -2.06
CA LEU A 12 5.04 -1.70 -1.05
C LEU A 12 4.49 -2.74 -0.11
N GLU A 13 4.56 -2.50 1.19
CA GLU A 13 3.91 -3.33 2.19
C GLU A 13 2.71 -2.59 2.74
N LEU A 14 1.55 -3.22 2.72
CA LEU A 14 0.31 -2.64 3.22
C LEU A 14 -0.18 -3.48 4.40
N THR A 15 -0.47 -2.80 5.50
CA THR A 15 -1.06 -3.38 6.71
C THR A 15 -2.37 -2.66 7.02
N LEU A 16 -3.32 -3.36 7.62
CA LEU A 16 -4.58 -2.76 8.07
C LEU A 16 -4.74 -3.04 9.56
N SER A 17 -5.34 -2.09 10.29
CA SER A 17 -5.71 -2.32 11.69
C SER A 17 -6.72 -3.47 11.85
N ASP A 18 -7.52 -3.75 10.81
CA ASP A 18 -8.40 -4.91 10.77
C ASP A 18 -7.90 -5.94 9.74
N PRO A 19 -7.43 -7.12 10.16
CA PRO A 19 -6.88 -8.12 9.25
C PRO A 19 -7.95 -8.75 8.34
N ALA A 20 -9.24 -8.72 8.71
CA ALA A 20 -10.31 -9.24 7.86
C ALA A 20 -10.49 -8.40 6.58
N GLN A 21 -10.16 -7.11 6.63
CA GLN A 21 -10.16 -6.22 5.46
C GLN A 21 -8.99 -6.44 4.50
N LEU A 22 -7.91 -7.09 4.94
CA LEU A 22 -6.69 -7.30 4.13
C LEU A 22 -6.96 -8.14 2.88
N TRP A 23 -7.86 -9.13 2.97
CA TRP A 23 -8.31 -9.92 1.83
C TRP A 23 -9.09 -9.09 0.80
N GLY A 24 -9.91 -8.15 1.27
CA GLY A 24 -10.64 -7.22 0.39
C GLY A 24 -9.71 -6.24 -0.31
N LEU A 25 -8.72 -5.70 0.41
CA LEU A 25 -7.69 -4.84 -0.16
C LEU A 25 -6.86 -5.59 -1.21
N ARG A 26 -6.49 -6.85 -0.93
CA ARG A 26 -5.78 -7.70 -1.87
C ARG A 26 -6.54 -7.86 -3.18
N ASP A 27 -7.83 -8.17 -3.09
CA ASP A 27 -8.69 -8.38 -4.27
C ASP A 27 -8.82 -7.09 -5.09
N TRP A 28 -9.02 -5.96 -4.40
CA TRP A 28 -9.06 -4.64 -5.00
C TRP A 28 -7.78 -4.28 -5.77
N LEU A 29 -6.61 -4.54 -5.18
CA LEU A 29 -5.32 -4.29 -5.82
C LEU A 29 -5.03 -5.27 -6.94
N ARG A 30 -5.48 -6.52 -6.81
CA ARG A 30 -5.34 -7.53 -7.86
C ARG A 30 -6.21 -7.23 -9.09
N ALA A 31 -7.29 -6.47 -8.90
CA ALA A 31 -8.10 -5.96 -10.01
C ALA A 31 -7.38 -4.87 -10.83
N GLN A 32 -6.26 -4.32 -10.34
CA GLN A 32 -5.44 -3.36 -11.08
C GLN A 32 -4.47 -4.11 -12.01
N ASP A 33 -4.37 -3.64 -13.24
CA ASP A 33 -3.47 -4.23 -14.23
C ASP A 33 -2.00 -3.91 -13.92
N GLY A 34 -1.10 -4.89 -14.10
CA GLY A 34 0.33 -4.71 -13.85
C GLY A 34 0.78 -4.77 -12.38
N ILE A 35 -0.09 -5.24 -11.45
CA ILE A 35 0.26 -5.38 -10.03
C ILE A 35 0.43 -6.84 -9.62
N SER A 36 1.56 -7.18 -9.00
CA SER A 36 1.78 -8.45 -8.33
C SER A 36 1.55 -8.32 -6.82
N VAL A 37 0.45 -8.86 -6.33
CA VAL A 37 0.11 -8.85 -4.90
C VAL A 37 0.42 -10.18 -4.24
N ARG A 38 1.11 -10.17 -3.10
CA ARG A 38 1.43 -11.35 -2.28
C ARG A 38 1.16 -11.07 -0.81
N VAL A 39 0.45 -11.98 -0.14
CA VAL A 39 0.29 -11.92 1.32
C VAL A 39 1.51 -12.56 1.97
N ARG A 40 2.01 -11.92 3.03
CA ARG A 40 3.09 -12.44 3.88
C ARG A 40 2.69 -12.29 5.35
N PRO A 41 2.93 -13.29 6.19
CA PRO A 41 2.82 -13.09 7.63
C PRO A 41 3.94 -12.14 8.05
N ALA A 42 3.60 -11.01 8.68
CA ALA A 42 4.57 -10.14 9.32
C ALA A 42 4.72 -10.50 10.80
N ALA A 43 5.94 -10.32 11.29
CA ALA A 43 6.19 -10.43 12.71
C ALA A 43 5.46 -9.28 13.44
N PRO A 44 4.77 -9.57 14.55
CA PRO A 44 4.18 -8.50 15.37
C PRO A 44 5.24 -7.48 15.76
N ALA A 45 4.87 -6.21 15.73
CA ALA A 45 5.64 -5.16 16.38
C ALA A 45 5.65 -5.41 17.90
N PRO A 46 6.72 -5.00 18.62
CA PRO A 46 6.77 -5.15 20.07
C PRO A 46 5.61 -4.37 20.71
N GLY A 47 4.65 -5.11 21.30
CA GLY A 47 3.43 -4.56 21.90
C GLY A 47 2.13 -5.03 21.25
N GLU A 48 2.19 -5.61 20.05
CA GLU A 48 1.05 -6.21 19.36
C GLU A 48 0.95 -7.71 19.70
N LEU A 49 -0.21 -8.16 20.17
CA LEU A 49 -0.49 -9.58 20.44
C LEU A 49 -1.15 -10.22 19.21
N GLY A 50 -0.35 -10.83 18.33
CA GLY A 50 -0.83 -11.62 17.19
C GLY A 50 0.09 -11.52 15.97
N THR A 51 0.07 -12.51 15.08
CA THR A 51 0.71 -12.39 13.77
C THR A 51 -0.14 -11.46 12.91
N ALA A 52 0.40 -10.29 12.55
CA ALA A 52 -0.27 -9.40 11.59
C ALA A 52 0.08 -9.87 10.18
N ASP A 53 -0.93 -10.10 9.33
CA ASP A 53 -0.67 -10.30 7.90
C ASP A 53 -0.30 -8.96 7.26
N VAL A 54 0.73 -8.95 6.41
CA VAL A 54 1.06 -7.83 5.52
C VAL A 54 0.79 -8.22 4.07
N LEU A 55 0.39 -7.22 3.30
CA LEU A 55 0.21 -7.33 1.87
C LEU A 55 1.43 -6.73 1.17
N ALA A 56 2.31 -7.57 0.66
CA ALA A 56 3.42 -7.13 -0.18
C ALA A 56 2.95 -6.98 -1.64
N VAL A 57 3.08 -5.77 -2.17
CA VAL A 57 2.69 -5.38 -3.52
C VAL A 57 3.96 -5.06 -4.30
N LEU A 58 4.23 -5.81 -5.36
CA LEU A 58 5.27 -5.48 -6.34
C LEU A 58 4.64 -4.98 -7.63
N ALA A 59 4.98 -3.76 -8.02
CA ALA A 59 4.68 -3.22 -9.34
C ALA A 59 5.65 -2.10 -9.69
N GLY A 60 5.54 -1.55 -10.89
CA GLY A 60 6.29 -0.35 -11.23
C GLY A 60 5.81 0.86 -10.42
N SER A 61 6.70 1.81 -10.10
CA SER A 61 6.42 3.06 -9.38
C SER A 61 5.19 3.79 -9.90
N SER A 62 4.99 3.84 -11.22
CA SER A 62 3.80 4.48 -11.82
C SER A 62 2.51 3.72 -11.52
N VAL A 63 2.56 2.39 -11.57
CA VAL A 63 1.41 1.52 -11.27
C VAL A 63 1.09 1.56 -9.78
N LEU A 64 2.11 1.57 -8.91
CA LEU A 64 1.95 1.70 -7.47
C LEU A 64 1.34 3.05 -7.10
N ALA A 65 1.80 4.14 -7.69
CA ALA A 65 1.21 5.46 -7.45
C ALA A 65 -0.28 5.49 -7.86
N ALA A 66 -0.65 4.86 -8.97
CA ALA A 66 -2.04 4.72 -9.38
C ALA A 66 -2.85 3.86 -8.39
N ALA A 67 -2.30 2.73 -7.95
CA ALA A 67 -2.92 1.85 -6.97
C ALA A 67 -3.19 2.56 -5.65
N VAL A 68 -2.20 3.30 -5.14
CA VAL A 68 -2.28 4.05 -3.89
C VAL A 68 -3.39 5.11 -3.97
N LYS A 69 -3.57 5.78 -5.12
CA LYS A 69 -4.69 6.73 -5.35
C LYS A 69 -6.08 6.11 -5.23
N THR A 70 -6.22 4.78 -5.35
CA THR A 70 -7.51 4.10 -5.18
C THR A 70 -7.81 3.71 -3.72
N LEU A 71 -6.80 3.72 -2.84
CA LEU A 71 -6.94 3.38 -1.42
C LEU A 71 -7.91 4.28 -0.64
N PRO A 72 -7.95 5.62 -0.81
CA PRO A 72 -8.96 6.45 -0.15
C PRO A 72 -10.39 6.04 -0.53
N ASP A 73 -10.61 5.63 -1.78
CA ASP A 73 -11.92 5.17 -2.25
C ASP A 73 -12.32 3.86 -1.57
N PHE A 74 -11.37 2.92 -1.46
CA PHE A 74 -11.55 1.68 -0.71
C PHE A 74 -11.88 1.95 0.78
N LEU A 75 -11.14 2.84 1.45
CA LEU A 75 -11.39 3.22 2.84
C LEU A 75 -12.78 3.85 3.00
N ARG A 76 -13.16 4.76 2.10
CA ARG A 76 -14.47 5.43 2.11
C ARG A 76 -15.62 4.45 1.87
N SER A 77 -15.43 3.49 0.98
CA SER A 77 -16.42 2.45 0.65
C SER A 77 -16.74 1.57 1.87
N ARG A 78 -15.77 1.32 2.75
CA ARG A 78 -15.97 0.49 3.95
C ARG A 78 -16.66 1.20 5.11
N ARG A 79 -16.85 2.53 5.11
CA ARG A 79 -17.50 3.32 6.20
C ARG A 79 -17.00 3.03 7.62
N SER A 80 -15.88 2.34 7.75
CA SER A 80 -15.24 1.99 9.02
C SER A 80 -14.00 2.85 9.16
N ASN A 81 -13.70 3.31 10.38
CA ASN A 81 -12.46 3.98 10.76
C ASN A 81 -11.26 3.02 10.66
N LEU A 82 -11.02 2.47 9.46
CA LEU A 82 -9.90 1.61 9.15
C LEU A 82 -8.67 2.50 9.02
N ARG A 83 -7.59 2.11 9.68
CA ARG A 83 -6.27 2.68 9.45
C ARG A 83 -5.48 1.68 8.63
N MET A 84 -4.84 2.21 7.59
CA MET A 84 -3.98 1.47 6.70
C MET A 84 -2.57 1.99 6.87
N GLN A 85 -1.62 1.11 7.11
CA GLN A 85 -0.22 1.46 7.16
C GLN A 85 0.46 1.03 5.87
N ILE A 86 1.21 1.94 5.27
CA ILE A 86 1.93 1.72 4.02
C ILE A 86 3.41 1.85 4.30
N THR A 87 4.17 0.80 4.04
CA THR A 87 5.63 0.82 4.10
C THR A 87 6.21 0.88 2.69
N VAL A 88 6.98 1.92 2.39
CA VAL A 88 7.73 2.09 1.14
C VAL A 88 9.21 2.13 1.48
N GLU A 89 9.96 1.12 1.05
CA GLU A 89 11.42 1.06 1.25
C GLU A 89 11.85 1.32 2.71
N GLY A 90 11.08 0.78 3.66
CA GLY A 90 11.30 0.94 5.11
C GLY A 90 10.72 2.22 5.73
N LYS A 91 10.11 3.11 4.95
CA LYS A 91 9.39 4.29 5.45
C LYS A 91 7.91 3.98 5.60
N GLN A 92 7.41 4.07 6.83
CA GLN A 92 6.00 3.80 7.14
C GLN A 92 5.19 5.10 7.07
N VAL A 93 4.04 5.04 6.42
CA VAL A 93 3.07 6.11 6.27
C VAL A 93 1.71 5.55 6.67
N GLU A 94 1.09 6.12 7.70
CA GLU A 94 -0.27 5.77 8.08
C GLU A 94 -1.28 6.58 7.26
N ILE A 95 -2.29 5.88 6.76
CA ILE A 95 -3.41 6.40 5.97
C ILE A 95 -4.70 6.10 6.70
N GLU A 96 -5.44 7.16 6.99
CA GLU A 96 -6.76 7.15 7.57
C GLU A 96 -7.70 7.96 6.67
N TRP A 97 -9.00 7.74 6.80
CA TRP A 97 -10.00 8.47 6.01
C TRP A 97 -9.88 10.00 6.14
N GLU A 98 -9.40 10.51 7.28
CA GLU A 98 -9.23 11.94 7.58
C GLU A 98 -7.99 12.54 6.92
N ASN A 99 -6.92 11.75 6.82
CA ASN A 99 -5.61 12.21 6.36
C ASN A 99 -5.21 11.62 5.00
N ALA A 100 -6.14 10.93 4.32
CA ALA A 100 -5.84 10.15 3.14
C ALA A 100 -5.14 10.97 2.05
N ASP A 101 -5.64 12.15 1.71
CA ASP A 101 -5.01 13.07 0.75
C ASP A 101 -3.56 13.41 1.13
N ARG A 102 -3.32 13.78 2.39
CA ARG A 102 -1.97 14.12 2.89
C ARG A 102 -1.03 12.91 2.82
N ALA A 103 -1.52 11.74 3.23
CA ALA A 103 -0.73 10.53 3.27
C ALA A 103 -0.41 10.03 1.85
N LEU A 104 -1.33 10.18 0.91
CA LEU A 104 -1.13 9.92 -0.53
C LEU A 104 -0.02 10.77 -1.11
N GLU A 105 -0.01 12.07 -0.83
CA GLU A 105 1.05 12.97 -1.30
C GLU A 105 2.43 12.54 -0.79
N ILE A 106 2.51 12.08 0.46
CA ILE A 106 3.75 11.55 1.04
C ILE A 106 4.17 10.28 0.29
N VAL A 107 3.28 9.30 0.11
CA VAL A 107 3.59 8.04 -0.58
C VAL A 107 3.99 8.29 -2.05
N GLU A 108 3.28 9.14 -2.78
CA GLU A 108 3.64 9.51 -4.15
C GLU A 108 5.01 10.16 -4.23
N ARG A 109 5.35 10.99 -3.24
CA ARG A 109 6.66 11.62 -3.15
C ARG A 109 7.73 10.59 -2.82
N LEU A 110 7.48 9.65 -1.92
CA LEU A 110 8.40 8.53 -1.64
C LEU A 110 8.67 7.66 -2.87
N LEU A 111 7.66 7.43 -3.71
CA LEU A 111 7.80 6.67 -4.96
C LEU A 111 8.54 7.44 -6.07
N ARG A 112 8.60 8.77 -6.00
CA ARG A 112 9.31 9.64 -6.96
C ARG A 112 10.72 10.03 -6.55
N ASP A 113 11.01 10.08 -5.25
CA ASP A 113 12.24 10.65 -4.69
C ASP A 113 13.43 9.67 -4.68
N THR A 114 13.23 8.40 -5.06
CA THR A 114 14.33 7.43 -5.13
C THR A 114 15.02 7.45 -6.50
N PRO A 115 16.37 7.54 -6.53
CA PRO A 115 17.18 7.67 -7.75
C PRO A 115 17.14 6.43 -8.66
#